data_AF-A0A9P5W9A2-F1
#
_entry.id   AF-A0A9P5W9A2-F1
#
_cell.length_a   1.000
_cell.length_b   1.000
_cell.length_c   1.000
_cell.angle_alpha   90.00
_cell.angle_beta   90.00
_cell.angle_gamma   90.00
#
_symmetry.space_group_name_H-M   'P 1'
#
loop_
_entity.id
_entity.type
_entity.pdbx_description
1 polymer ?
#
loop_
_entity_poly.entity_id
_entity_poly.type
_entity_poly.pdbx_seq_one_letter_code
_entity_poly.pdbx_strand_id
1 'polypeptide(L)'
;CRNIDGLLSERYFSTQSKSKREALSRTVSAQIDAGRILFILDGLDEIVTSIGEENGDTLRTFLLDLLQKEHVVITTRPFGVDKSILQGIDLELETIGFSRQNVDDYLHIPGILSPDQIKTVQEFIHQTPVIQGLVNIPIQLD
;
A
#
# COMPACT_ATOMS: atom_id res chain seq x y z
N CYS A 1 -1.83 -18.75 10.79
CA CYS A 1 -0.71 -18.48 9.88
C CYS A 1 0.50 -17.96 10.65
N ARG A 2 1.63 -18.68 10.62
CA ARG A 2 2.87 -18.28 11.30
C ARG A 2 4.00 -17.87 10.33
N ASN A 3 3.75 -17.92 9.02
CA ASN A 3 4.66 -17.60 7.91
C ASN A 3 3.88 -17.50 6.58
N ILE A 4 4.56 -17.16 5.49
CA ILE A 4 3.95 -17.02 4.15
C ILE A 4 3.25 -18.30 3.71
N ASP A 5 3.88 -19.45 3.87
CA ASP A 5 3.30 -20.74 3.45
C ASP A 5 1.99 -21.03 4.17
N GLY A 6 1.93 -20.72 5.47
CA GLY A 6 0.72 -20.81 6.28
C GLY A 6 -0.34 -19.82 5.82
N LEU A 7 0.02 -18.58 5.48
CA LEU A 7 -0.91 -17.58 4.93
C LEU A 7 -1.55 -18.07 3.63
N LEU A 8 -0.72 -18.52 2.70
CA LEU A 8 -1.17 -19.03 1.40
C LEU A 8 -2.06 -20.26 1.56
N SER A 9 -1.64 -21.24 2.35
CA SER A 9 -2.37 -22.51 2.51
C SER A 9 -3.67 -22.38 3.30
N GLU A 10 -3.65 -21.61 4.39
CA GLU A 10 -4.78 -21.51 5.33
C GLU A 10 -5.81 -20.47 4.92
N ARG A 11 -5.42 -19.43 4.17
CA ARG A 11 -6.34 -18.37 3.73
C ARG A 11 -6.63 -18.42 2.25
N TYR A 12 -5.60 -18.25 1.42
CA TYR A 12 -5.79 -18.04 -0.02
C TYR A 12 -6.15 -19.32 -0.78
N PHE A 13 -5.56 -20.46 -0.39
CA PHE A 13 -5.83 -21.74 -1.03
C PHE A 13 -6.77 -22.63 -0.22
N SER A 14 -7.38 -22.11 0.85
CA SER A 14 -8.21 -22.86 1.81
C SER A 14 -9.29 -23.73 1.17
N THR A 15 -9.83 -23.31 0.02
CA THR A 15 -10.88 -24.01 -0.74
C THR A 15 -10.37 -25.19 -1.59
N GLN A 16 -9.05 -25.34 -1.73
CA GLN A 16 -8.44 -26.38 -2.56
C GLN A 16 -8.23 -27.68 -1.77
N SER A 17 -8.14 -28.81 -2.50
CA SER A 17 -7.74 -30.08 -1.89
C SER A 17 -6.36 -29.95 -1.23
N LYS A 18 -6.11 -30.73 -0.17
CA LYS A 18 -4.84 -30.71 0.56
C LYS A 18 -3.61 -30.82 -0.37
N SER A 19 -3.65 -31.74 -1.34
CA SER A 19 -2.56 -31.93 -2.31
C SER A 19 -2.33 -30.70 -3.20
N LYS A 20 -3.41 -30.04 -3.66
CA LYS A 20 -3.31 -28.82 -4.46
C LYS A 20 -2.80 -27.64 -3.64
N ARG A 21 -3.26 -27.48 -2.39
CA ARG A 21 -2.77 -26.43 -1.47
C ARG A 21 -1.27 -26.53 -1.27
N GLU A 22 -0.78 -27.72 -0.94
CA GLU A 22 0.65 -27.96 -0.74
C GLU A 22 1.48 -27.70 -2.00
N ALA A 23 0.97 -28.11 -3.17
CA ALA A 23 1.64 -27.85 -4.44
C ALA A 23 1.71 -26.35 -4.77
N LEU A 24 0.61 -25.62 -4.56
CA LEU A 24 0.54 -24.18 -4.79
C LEU A 24 1.45 -23.42 -3.83
N SER A 25 1.39 -23.71 -2.53
CA SER A 25 2.30 -23.10 -1.54
C SER A 25 3.76 -23.31 -1.94
N ARG A 26 4.19 -24.56 -2.19
CA ARG A 26 5.57 -24.84 -2.62
C ARG A 26 5.98 -24.10 -3.88
N THR A 27 5.07 -23.99 -4.84
CA THR A 27 5.34 -23.29 -6.10
C THR A 27 5.60 -21.81 -5.83
N VAL A 28 4.77 -21.17 -5.00
CA VAL A 28 4.92 -19.76 -4.64
C VAL A 28 6.20 -19.55 -3.82
N SER A 29 6.50 -20.37 -2.82
CA SER A 29 7.74 -20.27 -2.03
C SER A 29 8.97 -20.33 -2.93
N ALA A 30 9.00 -21.26 -3.89
CA ALA A 30 10.09 -21.35 -4.87
C ALA A 30 10.19 -20.13 -5.80
N GLN A 31 9.11 -19.38 -6.04
CA GLN A 31 9.18 -18.11 -6.78
C GLN A 31 9.68 -16.96 -5.91
N ILE A 32 9.33 -16.95 -4.62
CA ILE A 32 9.83 -15.99 -3.65
C ILE A 32 11.34 -16.14 -3.51
N ASP A 33 11.82 -17.36 -3.30
CA ASP A 33 13.25 -17.67 -3.15
C ASP A 33 14.05 -17.38 -4.44
N ALA A 34 13.37 -17.34 -5.58
CA ALA A 34 13.97 -17.01 -6.88
C ALA A 34 13.92 -15.51 -7.22
N GLY A 35 13.46 -14.64 -6.31
CA GLY A 35 13.36 -13.19 -6.54
C GLY A 35 12.31 -12.81 -7.59
N ARG A 36 11.29 -13.65 -7.82
CA ARG A 36 10.28 -13.43 -8.88
C ARG A 36 8.95 -12.90 -8.36
N ILE A 37 8.86 -12.59 -7.07
CA ILE A 37 7.65 -12.10 -6.41
C ILE A 37 7.91 -10.72 -5.82
N LEU A 38 7.07 -9.76 -6.17
CA LEU A 38 7.00 -8.44 -5.54
C LEU A 38 5.91 -8.45 -4.46
N PHE A 39 6.28 -8.08 -3.24
CA PHE A 39 5.35 -7.84 -2.16
C PHE A 39 4.95 -6.37 -2.11
N ILE A 40 3.65 -6.11 -1.94
CA ILE A 40 3.12 -4.76 -1.70
C ILE A 40 2.44 -4.79 -0.33
N LEU A 41 3.02 -4.07 0.62
CA LEU A 41 2.51 -3.92 1.98
C LEU A 41 1.88 -2.53 2.09
N ASP A 42 0.56 -2.48 1.94
CA ASP A 42 -0.19 -1.24 2.00
C ASP A 42 -0.65 -0.95 3.43
N GLY A 43 -0.38 0.25 3.94
CA GLY A 43 -0.83 0.70 5.27
C GLY A 43 -0.12 0.03 6.45
N LEU A 44 1.21 -0.07 6.42
CA LEU A 44 2.00 -0.75 7.46
C LEU A 44 1.68 -0.29 8.90
N ASP A 45 1.42 1.00 9.08
CA ASP A 45 1.13 1.61 10.39
C ASP A 45 -0.16 1.11 11.06
N GLU A 46 -1.11 0.60 10.27
CA GLU A 46 -2.36 0.05 10.81
C GLU A 46 -2.12 -1.22 11.63
N ILE A 47 -1.08 -1.97 11.28
CA ILE A 47 -0.78 -3.27 11.88
C ILE A 47 0.30 -3.13 12.96
N VAL A 48 1.28 -2.24 12.78
CA VAL A 48 2.40 -2.07 13.71
C VAL A 48 1.95 -1.65 15.12
N THR A 49 0.90 -0.84 15.23
CA THR A 49 0.32 -0.43 16.53
C THR A 49 -0.36 -1.59 17.26
N SER A 50 -0.82 -2.61 16.54
CA SER A 50 -1.55 -3.77 17.08
C SER A 50 -0.63 -4.92 17.54
N ILE A 51 0.68 -4.81 17.31
CA ILE A 51 1.66 -5.88 17.57
C ILE A 51 2.08 -5.95 19.06
N GLY A 52 1.62 -5.04 19.92
CA GLY A 52 1.98 -5.01 21.35
C GLY A 52 1.20 -5.95 22.28
N GLU A 53 0.18 -6.66 21.81
CA GLU A 53 -0.69 -7.51 22.64
C GLU A 53 -0.29 -9.00 22.57
N GLU A 54 -0.73 -9.85 23.51
CA GLU A 54 -0.23 -11.24 23.79
C GLU A 54 -0.13 -12.23 22.59
N ASN A 55 -0.71 -11.94 21.42
CA ASN A 55 -0.54 -12.70 20.17
C ASN A 55 0.49 -12.06 19.19
N GLY A 56 1.12 -10.97 19.61
CA GLY A 56 1.92 -10.04 18.82
C GLY A 56 3.21 -10.65 18.30
N ASP A 57 3.84 -11.56 19.05
CA ASP A 57 5.14 -12.14 18.67
C ASP A 57 5.10 -12.90 17.34
N THR A 58 4.02 -13.63 17.07
CA THR A 58 3.91 -14.39 15.81
C THR A 58 3.64 -13.48 14.62
N LEU A 59 2.72 -12.52 14.77
CA LEU A 59 2.41 -11.54 13.72
C LEU A 59 3.62 -10.63 13.46
N ARG A 60 4.32 -10.22 14.51
CA ARG A 60 5.58 -9.46 14.44
C ARG A 60 6.62 -10.21 13.65
N THR A 61 6.87 -11.47 14.00
CA THR A 61 7.87 -12.30 13.32
C THR A 61 7.53 -12.45 11.84
N PHE A 62 6.25 -12.68 11.53
CA PHE A 62 5.79 -12.77 10.15
C PHE A 62 5.94 -11.45 9.39
N LEU A 63 5.60 -10.32 10.01
CA LEU A 63 5.77 -9.01 9.41
C LEU A 63 7.26 -8.70 9.15
N LEU A 64 8.14 -9.00 10.10
CA LEU A 64 9.58 -8.83 9.92
C LEU A 64 10.12 -9.72 8.78
N ASP A 65 9.61 -10.94 8.63
CA ASP A 65 9.96 -11.81 7.48
C ASP A 65 9.49 -11.22 6.14
N LEU A 66 8.33 -10.55 6.10
CA LEU A 66 7.84 -9.86 4.90
C LEU A 66 8.64 -8.60 4.57
N LEU A 67 9.04 -7.83 5.59
CA LEU A 67 9.85 -6.62 5.42
C LEU A 67 11.27 -6.93 4.91
N GLN A 68 11.75 -8.16 5.11
CA GLN A 68 13.07 -8.62 4.67
C GLN A 68 13.07 -9.29 3.28
N LYS A 69 11.94 -9.30 2.56
CA LYS A 69 11.90 -9.87 1.20
C LYS A 69 12.65 -8.97 0.23
N GLU A 70 13.32 -9.59 -0.74
CA GLU A 70 14.16 -8.92 -1.74
C GLU A 70 13.41 -7.84 -2.53
N HIS A 71 12.13 -8.08 -2.84
CA HIS A 71 11.30 -7.14 -3.56
C HIS A 71 10.06 -6.83 -2.73
N VAL A 72 10.10 -5.71 -2.03
CA VAL A 72 8.99 -5.23 -1.21
C VAL A 72 8.78 -3.72 -1.43
N VAL A 73 7.53 -3.33 -1.66
CA VAL A 73 7.07 -1.94 -1.66
C VAL A 73 6.16 -1.75 -0.47
N ILE A 74 6.40 -0.71 0.31
CA ILE A 74 5.72 -0.46 1.57
C ILE A 74 5.12 0.93 1.52
N THR A 75 3.86 1.07 1.92
CA THR A 75 3.24 2.37 2.18
C THR A 75 3.00 2.52 3.68
N THR A 76 3.22 3.73 4.20
CA THR A 76 2.90 4.06 5.58
C THR A 76 2.73 5.56 5.76
N ARG A 77 1.97 5.98 6.78
CA ARG A 77 1.92 7.38 7.20
C ARG A 77 3.25 7.81 7.86
N PRO A 78 3.67 9.09 7.71
CA PRO A 78 4.99 9.57 8.18
C PRO A 78 5.34 9.30 9.65
N PHE A 79 4.34 9.16 10.53
CA PHE A 79 4.52 8.95 11.98
C PHE A 79 3.94 7.62 12.47
N GLY A 80 3.51 6.75 11.56
CA GLY A 80 2.79 5.53 11.90
C GLY A 80 3.69 4.32 12.23
N VAL A 81 4.99 4.41 11.94
CA VAL A 81 5.93 3.29 12.08
C VAL A 81 7.25 3.76 12.70
N ASP A 82 7.79 2.97 13.63
CA ASP A 82 9.15 3.13 14.13
C ASP A 82 10.16 2.81 13.02
N LYS A 83 10.95 3.80 12.60
CA LYS A 83 11.98 3.62 11.56
C LYS A 83 12.98 2.51 11.87
N SER A 84 13.13 2.09 13.12
CA SER A 84 13.98 0.95 13.49
C SER A 84 13.55 -0.37 12.85
N ILE A 85 12.26 -0.56 12.53
CA ILE A 85 11.77 -1.78 11.87
C ILE A 85 11.98 -1.76 10.36
N LEU A 86 12.28 -0.58 9.80
CA LEU A 86 12.53 -0.34 8.37
C LEU A 86 14.03 -0.29 8.06
N GLN A 87 14.88 -0.85 8.92
CA GLN A 87 16.31 -0.97 8.66
C GLN A 87 16.55 -1.85 7.43
N GLY A 88 17.31 -1.32 6.47
CA GLY A 88 17.64 -2.04 5.23
C GLY A 88 16.76 -1.69 4.03
N ILE A 89 15.89 -0.68 4.11
CA ILE A 89 15.20 -0.15 2.94
C ILE A 89 16.18 0.58 2.01
N ASP A 90 16.21 0.16 0.75
CA ASP A 90 17.10 0.72 -0.27
C ASP A 90 16.66 2.10 -0.76
N LEU A 91 15.35 2.40 -0.70
CA LEU A 91 14.75 3.63 -1.22
C LEU A 91 13.55 4.09 -0.35
N GLU A 92 13.63 5.32 0.16
CA GLU A 92 12.52 6.01 0.83
C GLU A 92 11.98 7.10 -0.10
N LEU A 93 10.67 7.11 -0.33
CA LEU A 93 9.97 8.11 -1.15
C LEU A 93 8.88 8.78 -0.31
N GLU A 94 8.70 10.09 -0.48
CA GLU A 94 7.64 10.86 0.16
C GLU A 94 6.57 11.26 -0.86
N THR A 95 5.30 11.02 -0.52
CA THR A 95 4.16 11.46 -1.32
C THR A 95 3.79 12.90 -0.97
N ILE A 96 4.16 13.85 -1.82
CA ILE A 96 3.96 15.29 -1.59
C ILE A 96 2.62 15.85 -2.10
N GLY A 97 1.74 14.99 -2.63
CA GLY A 97 0.44 15.38 -3.20
C GLY A 97 0.52 15.86 -4.66
N PHE A 98 -0.57 16.45 -5.14
CA PHE A 98 -0.71 16.99 -6.48
C PHE A 98 -0.14 18.41 -6.59
N SER A 99 0.58 18.65 -7.68
CA SER A 99 0.85 20.00 -8.15
C SER A 99 -0.40 20.62 -8.77
N ARG A 100 -0.40 21.93 -9.01
CA ARG A 100 -1.48 22.61 -9.75
C ARG A 100 -1.76 21.97 -11.11
N GLN A 101 -0.71 21.51 -11.81
CA GLN A 101 -0.88 20.83 -13.09
C GLN A 101 -1.53 19.46 -12.90
N ASN A 102 -1.17 18.71 -11.85
CA ASN A 102 -1.82 17.41 -11.60
C ASN A 102 -3.30 17.55 -11.23
N VAL A 103 -3.67 18.61 -10.51
CA VAL A 103 -5.08 18.93 -10.25
C VAL A 103 -5.81 19.18 -11.57
N ASP A 104 -5.21 19.97 -12.46
CA ASP A 104 -5.78 20.25 -13.77
C ASP A 104 -5.94 18.97 -14.62
N ASP A 105 -4.88 18.16 -14.70
CA ASP A 105 -4.88 16.89 -15.42
C ASP A 105 -5.93 15.93 -14.86
N TYR A 106 -6.11 15.90 -13.53
CA TYR A 106 -7.09 15.07 -12.85
C TYR A 106 -8.52 15.42 -13.27
N LEU A 107 -8.86 16.71 -13.32
CA LEU A 107 -10.19 17.18 -13.74
C LEU A 107 -10.51 16.80 -15.19
N HIS A 108 -9.50 16.66 -16.03
CA HIS A 108 -9.64 16.29 -17.45
C HIS A 108 -9.67 14.78 -17.71
N ILE A 109 -9.58 13.94 -16.67
CA ILE A 109 -9.70 12.49 -16.84
C ILE A 109 -11.09 12.17 -17.42
N PRO A 110 -11.18 11.47 -18.57
CA PRO A 110 -12.44 11.17 -19.22
C PRO A 110 -13.40 10.42 -18.28
N GLY A 111 -14.61 10.96 -18.15
CA GLY A 111 -15.67 10.34 -17.34
C GLY A 111 -15.76 10.84 -15.89
N ILE A 112 -14.85 11.71 -15.43
CA ILE A 112 -14.99 12.36 -14.12
C ILE A 112 -15.96 13.55 -14.21
N LEU A 113 -15.67 14.51 -15.10
CA LEU A 113 -16.46 15.73 -15.27
C LEU A 113 -16.75 16.01 -16.76
N SER A 114 -17.86 16.70 -17.02
CA SER A 114 -18.13 17.29 -18.34
C SER A 114 -17.27 18.55 -18.58
N PRO A 115 -17.05 18.98 -19.83
CA PRO A 115 -16.26 20.18 -20.12
C PRO A 115 -16.74 21.45 -19.39
N ASP A 116 -18.05 21.63 -19.23
CA ASP A 116 -18.61 22.77 -18.51
C ASP A 116 -18.36 22.69 -16.99
N GLN A 117 -18.38 21.47 -16.43
CA GLN A 117 -18.08 21.23 -15.02
C GLN A 117 -16.59 21.46 -14.73
N ILE A 118 -15.69 21.02 -15.62
CA ILE A 118 -14.25 21.26 -15.50
C ILE A 118 -13.99 22.75 -15.36
N LYS A 119 -14.53 23.55 -16.28
CA LYS A 119 -14.36 25.01 -16.26
C LYS A 119 -14.87 25.62 -14.95
N THR A 120 -16.05 25.20 -14.50
CA THR A 120 -16.65 25.68 -13.25
C THR A 120 -15.77 25.35 -12.03
N VAL A 121 -15.27 24.11 -11.94
CA VAL A 121 -14.43 23.65 -10.83
C VAL A 121 -13.08 24.36 -10.84
N GLN A 122 -12.44 24.49 -12.01
CA GLN A 122 -11.19 25.26 -12.16
C GLN A 122 -11.37 26.71 -11.70
N GLU A 123 -12.42 27.40 -12.17
CA GLU A 123 -12.70 28.78 -11.78
C GLU A 123 -12.88 28.90 -10.26
N PHE A 124 -13.61 27.97 -9.63
CA PHE A 124 -13.81 27.93 -8.18
C PHE A 124 -12.50 27.74 -7.40
N ILE A 125 -11.66 26.79 -7.82
CA ILE A 125 -10.34 26.52 -7.22
C ILE A 125 -9.45 27.76 -7.36
N HIS A 126 -9.43 28.40 -8.53
CA HIS A 126 -8.61 29.59 -8.80
C HIS A 126 -9.03 30.82 -7.99
N GLN A 127 -10.33 31.01 -7.77
CA GLN A 127 -10.86 32.15 -7.02
C GLN A 127 -10.75 31.98 -5.49
N THR A 128 -10.49 30.75 -5.01
CA THR A 128 -10.52 30.42 -3.59
C THR A 128 -9.16 29.90 -3.10
N PRO A 129 -8.25 30.76 -2.60
CA PRO A 129 -6.88 30.37 -2.23
C PRO A 129 -6.78 29.20 -1.23
N VAL A 130 -7.73 29.10 -0.30
CA VAL A 130 -7.80 27.99 0.66
C VAL A 130 -8.04 26.66 -0.06
N ILE A 131 -8.98 26.64 -1.01
CA ILE A 131 -9.30 25.44 -1.79
C ILE A 131 -8.10 25.07 -2.67
N GLN A 132 -7.40 26.04 -3.24
CA GLN A 132 -6.18 25.80 -4.02
C GLN A 132 -5.10 25.05 -3.22
N GLY A 133 -4.99 25.28 -1.90
CA GLY A 133 -4.08 24.52 -1.05
C GLY A 133 -4.62 23.11 -0.72
N LEU A 134 -5.93 22.98 -0.53
CA LEU A 134 -6.57 21.74 -0.12
C LEU A 134 -6.59 20.68 -1.22
N VAL A 135 -6.84 21.08 -2.46
CA VAL A 135 -6.92 20.17 -3.63
C VAL A 135 -5.58 19.54 -4.01
N ASN A 136 -4.48 19.99 -3.41
CA ASN A 136 -3.19 19.31 -3.54
C ASN A 136 -3.21 17.92 -2.86
N ILE A 137 -4.18 17.65 -1.98
CA ILE A 137 -4.37 16.31 -1.42
C ILE A 137 -5.37 15.57 -2.31
N PRO A 138 -4.98 14.50 -3.03
CA PRO A 138 -5.82 13.88 -4.07
C PRO A 138 -7.21 13.46 -3.60
N ILE A 139 -7.36 12.97 -2.36
CA ILE A 139 -8.66 12.55 -1.81
C ILE A 139 -9.67 13.69 -1.64
N GLN A 140 -9.22 14.95 -1.65
CA GLN A 140 -10.10 16.12 -1.56
C GLN A 140 -10.70 16.53 -2.93
N LEU A 141 -10.32 15.82 -4.00
CA LEU A 141 -10.84 16.00 -5.37
C LEU A 141 -11.87 14.94 -5.77
N ASP A 142 -12.13 13.95 -4.91
CA ASP A 142 -13.20 12.96 -5.05
C ASP A 142 -14.53 13.53 -4.52
#